data_AF-A0A6H1ZDD1-F1
#
_entry.id   AF-A0A6H1ZDD1-F1
#
_cell.length_a   1.000
_cell.length_b   1.000
_cell.length_c   1.000
_cell.angle_alpha   90.00
_cell.angle_beta   90.00
_cell.angle_gamma   90.00
#
_symmetry.space_group_name_H-M   'P 1'
#
loop_
_entity.id
_entity.type
_entity.pdbx_description
1 polymer ?
#
loop_
_entity_poly.entity_id
_entity_poly.type
_entity_poly.pdbx_seq_one_letter_code
_entity_poly.pdbx_strand_id
1 'polypeptide(L)' 'MPKCKGCGQEILWVMMASGAKMPLDAKPQQMIQVKEGIGEVIPVYMPHWATCKKAGDFKR' A
#
# COMPACT_ATOMS: atom_id res chain seq x y z
N MET A 1 12.98 7.09 5.06
CA MET A 1 11.76 6.66 4.35
C MET A 1 11.19 7.85 3.57
N PRO A 2 10.73 7.69 2.32
CA PRO A 2 9.95 8.72 1.65
C PRO A 2 8.64 8.97 2.41
N LYS A 3 8.19 10.22 2.42
CA LYS A 3 6.95 10.64 3.08
C LYS A 3 5.95 11.14 2.06
N CYS A 4 4.68 10.87 2.29
CA CYS A 4 3.59 11.42 1.51
C CYS A 4 3.54 12.94 1.68
N LYS A 5 3.51 13.67 0.56
CA LYS A 5 3.45 15.14 0.56
C LYS A 5 2.12 15.69 1.09
N GLY A 6 1.04 14.90 1.04
CA GLY A 6 -0.28 15.33 1.50
C GLY A 6 -0.49 15.13 3.00
N CYS A 7 -0.33 13.90 3.47
CA CYS A 7 -0.61 13.52 4.86
C CYS A 7 0.64 13.42 5.75
N GLY A 8 1.85 13.48 5.19
CA GLY A 8 3.10 13.38 5.93
C GLY A 8 3.48 11.97 6.40
N GLN A 9 2.64 10.96 6.16
CA GLN A 9 2.93 9.58 6.55
C GLN A 9 4.04 8.95 5.74
N GLU A 10 4.74 7.98 6.34
CA GLU A 10 5.78 7.22 5.67
C GLU A 10 5.17 6.29 4.62
N ILE A 11 5.79 6.29 3.44
CA ILE A 11 5.37 5.47 2.30
C ILE A 11 6.53 4.63 1.79
N LEU A 12 6.20 3.52 1.15
CA LEU A 12 7.13 2.65 0.45
C LEU A 12 6.82 2.72 -1.05
N TRP A 13 7.79 3.07 -1.87
CA TRP A 13 7.63 3.03 -3.33
C TRP A 13 8.04 1.66 -3.84
N VAL A 14 7.15 1.01 -4.58
CA VAL A 14 7.42 -0.25 -5.27
C VAL A 14 7.24 -0.11 -6.77
N MET A 15 7.92 -0.97 -7.53
CA MET A 15 7.65 -1.20 -8.94
C MET A 15 6.74 -2.42 -9.05
N MET A 16 5.56 -2.23 -9.63
CA MET A 16 4.61 -3.31 -9.89
C MET A 16 5.13 -4.19 -11.04
N ALA A 17 4.67 -5.44 -11.10
CA ALA A 17 4.98 -6.33 -12.23
C ALA A 17 4.57 -5.74 -13.60
N SER A 18 3.58 -4.83 -13.61
CA SER A 18 3.17 -4.06 -14.80
C SER A 18 4.12 -2.92 -15.18
N GLY A 19 5.19 -2.67 -14.42
CA GLY A 19 6.12 -1.55 -14.59
C GLY A 19 5.67 -0.23 -13.95
N ALA A 20 4.43 -0.14 -13.47
CA ALA A 20 3.93 1.05 -12.78
C ALA A 20 4.60 1.23 -11.41
N LYS A 21 4.94 2.47 -11.04
CA LYS A 21 5.41 2.80 -9.69
C LYS A 21 4.21 3.07 -8.78
N MET A 22 4.15 2.42 -7.62
CA MET A 22 3.05 2.56 -6.68
C MET A 22 3.55 2.91 -5.28
N PRO A 23 3.00 3.95 -4.62
CA PRO A 23 3.24 4.20 -3.22
C PRO A 23 2.34 3.29 -2.38
N LEU A 24 2.96 2.59 -1.42
CA LEU A 24 2.31 1.76 -0.42
C LEU A 24 2.47 2.40 0.96
N ASP A 25 1.62 2.01 1.90
CA ASP A 25 1.84 2.33 3.32
C ASP A 25 3.12 1.66 3.81
N ALA A 26 3.91 2.35 4.65
CA ALA A 26 5.17 1.80 5.14
C ALA A 26 5.00 0.53 5.99
N LYS A 27 3.84 0.39 6.66
CA LYS A 27 3.55 -0.75 7.53
C LYS A 27 2.66 -1.77 6.79
N PRO A 28 3.09 -3.03 6.68
CA PRO A 28 2.21 -4.08 6.17
C PRO A 28 1.09 -4.39 7.16
N GLN A 29 -0.06 -4.81 6.63
CA GLN A 29 -1.16 -5.39 7.39
C GLN A 29 -1.10 -6.91 7.29
N GLN A 30 -1.48 -7.59 8.37
CA GLN A 30 -1.65 -9.03 8.33
C GLN A 30 -3.03 -9.35 7.78
N MET A 31 -3.07 -10.08 6.66
CA MET A 31 -4.31 -10.60 6.08
C MET A 31 -4.24 -12.12 5.95
N ILE A 32 -5.39 -12.76 5.88
CA ILE A 32 -5.49 -14.22 5.74
C ILE A 32 -5.72 -14.54 4.27
N GLN A 33 -4.76 -15.21 3.64
CA GLN A 33 -4.94 -15.83 2.34
C GLN A 33 -5.57 -17.20 2.54
N VAL A 34 -6.74 -17.44 1.94
CA VAL A 34 -7.41 -18.74 2.00
C VAL A 34 -7.04 -19.54 0.75
N LYS A 35 -6.39 -20.69 0.93
CA LYS A 35 -6.12 -21.68 -0.13
C LYS A 35 -6.71 -23.01 0.30
N GLU A 36 -7.61 -23.56 -0.52
CA GLU A 36 -8.20 -24.89 -0.28
C GLU A 36 -8.80 -25.08 1.14
N GLY A 37 -9.34 -23.99 1.71
CA GLY A 37 -9.92 -24.00 3.06
C GLY A 37 -8.92 -23.80 4.21
N ILE A 38 -7.62 -23.69 3.91
CA ILE A 38 -6.56 -23.38 4.90
C ILE A 38 -6.26 -21.88 4.85
N GLY A 39 -6.31 -21.22 6.01
CA GLY A 39 -5.99 -19.81 6.16
C GLY A 39 -4.51 -19.58 6.51
N GLU A 40 -3.76 -18.96 5.61
CA GLU A 40 -2.37 -18.55 5.81
C GLU A 40 -2.29 -17.06 6.11
N VAL A 41 -1.64 -16.68 7.22
CA VAL A 41 -1.41 -15.26 7.53
C VAL A 41 -0.27 -14.74 6.66
N ILE A 42 -0.56 -13.75 5.82
CA ILE A 42 0.41 -13.10 4.95
C ILE A 42 0.49 -11.60 5.24
N PRO A 43 1.72 -11.01 5.28
CA PRO A 43 1.87 -9.57 5.31
C PRO A 43 1.57 -9.00 3.93
N VAL A 44 0.57 -8.12 3.84
CA VAL A 44 0.19 -7.41 2.63
C VAL A 44 0.31 -5.91 2.82
N TYR A 45 0.63 -5.20 1.76
CA TYR A 45 0.78 -3.75 1.80
C TYR A 45 -0.41 -3.10 1.11
N MET A 46 -0.97 -2.06 1.74
CA MET A 46 -2.04 -1.27 1.13
C MET A 46 -1.47 -0.17 0.23
N PRO A 47 -2.09 0.10 -0.93
CA PRO A 47 -1.76 1.27 -1.71
C PRO A 47 -2.08 2.54 -0.92
N HIS A 48 -1.09 3.43 -0.79
CA HIS A 48 -1.22 4.62 0.05
C HIS A 48 -2.31 5.58 -0.45
N TRP A 49 -2.58 5.62 -1.75
CA TRP A 49 -3.66 6.44 -2.30
C TRP A 49 -5.05 6.00 -1.83
N ALA A 50 -5.21 4.76 -1.35
CA ALA A 50 -6.48 4.27 -0.79
C ALA A 50 -6.66 4.66 0.68
N THR A 51 -5.56 4.83 1.42
CA THR A 51 -5.57 5.13 2.86
C THR A 51 -5.32 6.61 3.16
N CYS A 52 -4.74 7.35 2.23
CA CYS A 52 -4.45 8.78 2.37
C CYS A 52 -5.71 9.65 2.17
N LYS A 53 -6.09 10.40 3.20
CA LYS A 53 -7.22 11.36 3.16
C LYS A 53 -7.07 12.47 2.12
N LYS A 54 -5.83 12.78 1.71
CA LYS A 54 -5.52 13.81 0.69
C LYS A 54 -5.19 13.21 -0.67
N ALA A 55 -5.42 11.91 -0.90
CA ALA A 55 -5.10 11.28 -2.18
C ALA A 55 -5.81 11.94 -3.37
N GLY A 56 -7.03 12.45 -3.16
CA GLY A 56 -7.80 13.17 -4.18
C GLY A 56 -7.10 14.42 -4.70
N ASP A 57 -6.30 15.10 -3.87
CA ASP A 57 -5.58 16.33 -4.25
C ASP A 57 -4.43 16.08 -5.24
N PHE A 58 -4.00 14.81 -5.39
CA PHE A 58 -2.90 14.40 -6.26
C PHE A 58 -3.35 13.67 -7.52
N LYS A 59 -4.65 13.36 -7.65
CA LYS A 59 -5.22 12.89 -8.92
C LYS A 59 -5.33 14.09 -9.86
N ARG A 60 -4.51 14.09 -10.91
CA ARG A 60 -4.62 15.02 -12.04
C ARG A 60 -5.45 14.40 -13.15
#